data_AF-A0A9E7H333-F1
#
_entry.id   AF-A0A9E7H333-F1
#
_cell.length_a   1.000
_cell.length_b   1.000
_cell.length_c   1.000
_cell.angle_alpha   90.00
_cell.angle_beta   90.00
_cell.angle_gamma   90.00
#
_symmetry.space_group_name_H-M   'P 1'
#
loop_
_entity.id
_entity.type
_entity.pdbx_description
1 polymer ?
#
loop_
_entity_poly.entity_id
_entity_poly.type
_entity_poly.pdbx_seq_one_letter_code
_entity_poly.pdbx_strand_id
1 'polypeptide(L)'
;MPQVPSTRWCPTPEQLMILEEMYRSGVRTPNASQIQQITARLSYYGRIEGKNVFYWFQNHKARERQKLRRRLCSHYQLLYSTNSLPHHQFYCSQEAPVFPLPLHHATPSPFLHQVSNSSPSVPS
;
A
#
# COMPACT_ATOMS: atom_id res chain seq x y z
N MET A 1 31.68 22.18 1.79
CA MET A 1 31.06 21.60 2.99
C MET A 1 31.36 20.10 3.01
N PRO A 2 32.01 19.55 4.05
CA PRO A 2 32.26 18.11 4.12
C PRO A 2 30.94 17.38 4.36
N GLN A 3 30.62 16.44 3.48
CA GLN A 3 29.46 15.56 3.60
C GLN A 3 29.75 14.55 4.72
N VAL A 4 28.99 14.61 5.82
CA VAL A 4 29.12 13.64 6.91
C VAL A 4 28.71 12.26 6.39
N PRO A 5 29.57 11.23 6.45
CA PRO A 5 29.22 9.91 5.96
C PRO A 5 28.04 9.37 6.79
N SER A 6 26.92 9.10 6.12
CA SER A 6 25.76 8.47 6.74
C SER A 6 26.18 7.09 7.25
N THR A 7 26.37 6.96 8.57
CA THR A 7 26.64 5.67 9.20
C THR A 7 25.42 4.78 9.00
N ARG A 8 25.56 3.74 8.17
CA ARG A 8 24.50 2.77 7.95
C ARG A 8 24.22 2.03 9.25
N TRP A 9 22.95 1.98 9.66
CA TRP A 9 22.57 1.23 10.84
C TRP A 9 22.71 -0.27 10.57
N CYS A 10 23.49 -0.95 11.42
CA CYS A 10 23.60 -2.41 11.47
C CYS A 10 22.82 -2.89 12.70
N PRO A 11 21.57 -3.35 12.54
CA PRO A 11 20.73 -3.76 13.66
C PRO A 11 21.31 -5.00 14.35
N THR A 12 21.25 -5.05 15.68
CA THR A 12 21.57 -6.26 16.43
C THR A 12 20.41 -7.27 16.38
N PRO A 13 20.66 -8.58 16.59
CA PRO A 13 19.60 -9.59 16.66
C PRO A 13 18.51 -9.23 17.68
N GLU A 14 18.89 -8.71 18.84
CA GLU A 14 17.97 -8.32 19.92
C GLU A 14 17.07 -7.16 19.47
N GLN A 15 17.64 -6.17 18.77
CA GLN A 15 16.85 -5.06 18.22
C GLN A 15 15.81 -5.55 17.21
N LEU A 16 16.19 -6.50 16.34
CA LEU A 16 15.28 -7.09 15.36
C LEU A 16 14.17 -7.89 16.03
N MET A 17 14.50 -8.70 17.03
CA MET A 17 13.51 -9.50 17.78
C MET A 17 12.44 -8.61 18.42
N ILE A 18 12.85 -7.54 19.10
CA ILE A 18 11.92 -6.61 19.77
C ILE A 18 11.04 -5.88 18.74
N LEU A 19 11.63 -5.41 17.63
CA LEU A 19 10.87 -4.76 16.55
C LEU A 19 9.84 -5.70 15.93
N GLU A 20 10.22 -6.96 15.69
CA GLU A 20 9.34 -7.97 15.13
C GLU A 20 8.21 -8.36 16.09
N GLU A 21 8.49 -8.51 17.38
CA GLU A 21 7.48 -8.76 18.40
C GLU A 21 6.45 -7.61 18.49
N MET A 22 6.92 -6.36 18.48
CA MET A 22 6.02 -5.19 18.45
C MET A 22 5.16 -5.16 17.19
N TYR A 23 5.72 -5.53 16.04
CA TYR A 23 4.95 -5.60 14.80
C TYR A 23 3.87 -6.68 14.85
N ARG A 24 4.22 -7.87 15.36
CA ARG A 24 3.31 -9.02 15.49
C ARG A 24 2.19 -8.76 16.50
N SER A 25 2.46 -8.02 17.57
CA SER A 25 1.47 -7.61 18.58
C SER A 25 0.53 -6.49 18.11
N GLY A 26 0.74 -5.93 16.91
CA GLY A 26 -0.21 -5.03 16.25
C GLY A 26 0.32 -3.61 15.99
N VAL A 27 1.51 -3.26 16.46
CA VAL A 27 2.10 -1.94 16.17
C VAL A 27 2.61 -1.91 14.74
N ARG A 28 1.76 -1.49 13.79
CA ARG A 28 2.11 -1.42 12.35
C ARG A 28 2.47 0.00 11.88
N THR A 29 1.98 1.02 12.58
CA THR A 29 2.16 2.43 12.27
C THR A 29 2.40 3.21 13.56
N PRO A 30 3.60 3.11 14.15
CA PRO A 30 3.90 3.86 15.36
C PRO A 30 3.86 5.36 15.08
N ASN A 31 3.25 6.12 15.97
CA ASN A 31 3.28 7.59 15.94
C ASN A 31 4.65 8.12 16.42
N ALA A 32 4.85 9.44 16.37
CA ALA A 32 6.13 10.06 16.73
C ALA A 32 6.58 9.75 18.18
N SER A 33 5.66 9.78 19.15
CA SER A 33 5.97 9.47 20.55
C SER A 33 6.34 7.99 20.70
N GLN A 34 5.62 7.09 20.06
CA GLN A 34 5.93 5.67 20.04
C GLN A 34 7.30 5.39 19.40
N ILE A 35 7.64 6.07 18.30
CA ILE A 35 8.97 5.96 17.69
C ILE A 35 10.06 6.36 18.69
N GLN A 36 9.88 7.45 19.44
CA GLN A 36 10.84 7.86 20.47
C GLN A 36 10.98 6.81 21.58
N GLN A 37 9.86 6.30 22.11
CA GLN A 37 9.87 5.27 23.16
C GLN A 37 10.54 3.98 22.70
N ILE A 38 10.22 3.52 21.48
CA ILE A 38 10.83 2.35 20.86
C ILE A 38 12.33 2.58 20.68
N THR A 39 12.74 3.76 20.19
CA THR A 39 14.15 4.10 20.00
C THR A 39 14.91 4.07 21.33
N ALA A 40 14.33 4.65 22.39
CA ALA A 40 14.92 4.63 23.72
C ALA A 40 15.10 3.18 24.22
N ARG A 41 14.06 2.34 24.10
CA ARG A 41 14.14 0.91 24.46
C ARG A 41 15.18 0.14 23.64
N LEU A 42 15.33 0.43 22.36
CA LEU A 42 16.27 -0.29 21.49
C LEU A 42 17.72 0.18 21.68
N SER A 43 17.93 1.40 22.19
CA SER A 43 19.26 1.96 22.43
C SER A 43 20.07 1.19 23.49
N TYR A 44 19.40 0.47 24.40
CA TYR A 44 20.06 -0.42 25.37
C TYR A 44 20.81 -1.58 24.71
N TYR A 45 20.44 -1.94 23.48
CA TYR A 45 21.00 -3.07 22.75
C TYR A 45 21.97 -2.64 21.62
N GLY A 46 22.24 -1.34 21.47
CA GLY A 46 23.14 -0.80 20.46
C GLY A 46 22.69 0.54 19.89
N ARG A 47 23.58 1.20 19.13
CA ARG A 47 23.30 2.52 18.55
C ARG A 47 22.13 2.45 17.57
N ILE A 48 21.12 3.29 17.79
CA ILE A 48 19.94 3.42 16.94
C ILE A 48 19.42 4.87 16.98
N GLU A 49 18.77 5.30 15.90
CA GLU A 49 18.13 6.61 15.78
C GLU A 49 16.66 6.41 15.40
N GLY A 50 15.80 7.40 15.70
CA GLY A 50 14.37 7.32 15.41
C GLY A 50 14.04 7.06 13.93
N LYS A 51 14.86 7.58 13.02
CA LYS A 51 14.73 7.31 11.57
C LYS A 51 14.86 5.82 11.24
N ASN A 52 15.70 5.08 11.96
CA ASN A 52 15.90 3.65 11.75
C ASN A 52 14.63 2.88 12.10
N VAL A 53 14.01 3.22 13.25
CA VAL A 53 12.75 2.63 13.69
C VAL A 53 11.64 2.94 12.68
N PHE A 54 11.49 4.22 12.30
CA PHE A 54 10.52 4.65 11.29
C PHE A 54 10.66 3.85 9.98
N TYR A 55 11.88 3.79 9.44
CA TYR A 55 12.13 3.05 8.20
C TYR A 55 12.00 1.55 8.35
N TRP A 56 12.30 0.98 9.51
CA TRP A 56 12.10 -0.45 9.73
C TRP A 56 10.62 -0.83 9.60
N PHE A 57 9.71 -0.05 10.22
CA PHE A 57 8.26 -0.26 10.12
C PHE A 57 7.73 0.00 8.69
N GLN A 58 8.26 1.02 8.00
CA GLN A 58 7.91 1.26 6.59
C GLN A 58 8.38 0.12 5.68
N ASN A 59 9.63 -0.31 5.82
CA ASN A 59 10.22 -1.39 5.03
C ASN A 59 9.51 -2.73 5.28
N HIS A 60 9.11 -3.02 6.52
CA HIS A 60 8.33 -4.22 6.83
C HIS A 60 7.03 -4.26 6.03
N LYS A 61 6.24 -3.18 6.08
CA LYS A 61 5.00 -3.08 5.28
C LYS A 61 5.27 -3.16 3.78
N ALA A 62 6.32 -2.50 3.29
CA ALA A 62 6.70 -2.55 1.88
C ALA A 62 7.05 -3.99 1.46
N ARG A 63 7.80 -4.72 2.29
CA ARG A 63 8.17 -6.12 2.05
C ARG A 63 6.95 -7.06 2.10
N GLU A 64 6.00 -6.84 3.00
CA GLU A 64 4.73 -7.61 3.00
C GLU A 64 3.94 -7.39 1.70
N ARG A 65 3.78 -6.13 1.30
CA ARG A 65 3.12 -5.77 0.03
C ARG A 65 3.84 -6.35 -1.18
N GLN A 66 5.18 -6.33 -1.17
CA GLN A 66 5.98 -6.91 -2.25
C GLN A 66 5.82 -8.44 -2.31
N LYS A 67 5.80 -9.13 -1.17
CA LYS A 67 5.54 -10.59 -1.11
C LYS A 67 4.17 -10.92 -1.71
N LEU A 68 3.14 -10.14 -1.38
CA LEU A 68 1.80 -10.31 -1.97
C LEU A 68 1.84 -10.12 -3.50
N ARG A 69 2.43 -9.03 -3.98
CA ARG A 69 2.57 -8.76 -5.43
C ARG A 69 3.30 -9.88 -6.17
N ARG A 70 4.40 -10.40 -5.61
CA ARG A 70 5.17 -11.51 -6.21
C ARG A 70 4.35 -12.80 -6.28
N ARG A 71 3.58 -13.13 -5.23
CA ARG A 71 2.70 -14.30 -5.23
C ARG A 71 1.60 -14.18 -6.27
N LEU A 72 0.94 -13.02 -6.36
CA LEU A 72 -0.07 -12.75 -7.37
C LEU A 72 0.51 -12.87 -8.78
N CYS A 73 1.65 -12.20 -9.05
CA CYS A 73 2.31 -12.27 -10.36
C CYS A 73 2.71 -13.72 -10.73
N SER A 74 3.29 -14.47 -9.79
CA SER A 74 3.65 -15.88 -10.01
C SER A 74 2.42 -16.76 -10.26
N HIS A 75 1.30 -16.51 -9.56
CA HIS A 75 0.06 -17.24 -9.78
C HIS A 75 -0.51 -16.97 -11.18
N TYR A 76 -0.57 -15.71 -11.61
CA TYR A 76 -0.98 -15.37 -12.97
C TYR A 76 -0.05 -15.99 -14.03
N GLN A 77 1.26 -15.96 -13.82
CA GLN A 77 2.22 -16.61 -14.73
C GLN A 77 1.92 -18.10 -14.90
N LEU A 78 1.59 -18.83 -13.82
CA LEU A 78 1.22 -20.25 -13.92
C LEU A 78 -0.07 -20.45 -14.72
N LEU A 79 -1.10 -19.63 -14.50
CA LEU A 79 -2.38 -19.72 -15.24
C LEU A 79 -2.23 -19.43 -16.74
N TYR A 80 -1.32 -18.54 -17.12
CA TYR A 80 -1.04 -18.22 -18.53
C TYR A 80 0.02 -19.13 -19.17
N SER A 81 0.80 -19.89 -18.38
CA SER A 81 1.73 -20.89 -18.92
C SER A 81 1.03 -22.19 -19.31
N THR A 82 -0.10 -22.51 -18.66
CA THR A 82 -0.93 -23.68 -19.02
C THR A 82 -1.81 -23.42 -20.24
N ASN A 83 -2.00 -22.15 -20.65
CA ASN A 83 -2.71 -21.75 -21.87
C ASN A 83 -1.75 -20.95 -22.76
N SER A 84 -1.07 -21.62 -23.69
CA SER A 84 -0.04 -21.04 -24.56
C SER A 84 -0.47 -19.76 -25.29
N LEU A 85 0.06 -18.59 -24.89
CA LEU A 85 0.27 -17.42 -25.77
C LEU A 85 1.37 -16.47 -25.18
N PRO A 86 2.37 -16.02 -25.96
CA PRO A 86 3.55 -15.34 -25.42
C PRO A 86 3.34 -13.82 -25.36
N HIS A 87 2.87 -13.27 -24.23
CA HIS A 87 2.87 -11.80 -24.04
C HIS A 87 3.04 -11.32 -22.58
N HIS A 88 3.73 -12.09 -21.72
CA HIS A 88 3.85 -11.75 -20.29
C HIS A 88 5.10 -10.90 -19.93
N GLN A 89 5.93 -10.45 -20.87
CA GLN A 89 7.11 -9.65 -20.49
C GLN A 89 6.78 -8.21 -20.05
N PHE A 90 5.57 -7.69 -20.27
CA PHE A 90 5.25 -6.28 -20.04
C PHE A 90 4.48 -5.94 -18.73
N TYR A 91 3.92 -6.91 -18.01
CA TYR A 91 2.98 -6.62 -16.91
C TYR A 91 3.58 -6.43 -15.51
N CYS A 92 4.90 -6.24 -15.36
CA CYS A 92 5.49 -6.02 -14.02
C CYS A 92 5.77 -4.55 -13.68
N SER A 93 5.74 -3.65 -14.67
CA SER A 93 6.32 -2.29 -14.52
C SER A 93 5.32 -1.12 -14.57
N GLN A 94 4.00 -1.33 -14.64
CA GLN A 94 3.04 -0.22 -14.61
C GLN A 94 1.93 -0.42 -13.55
N GLU A 95 1.46 0.72 -13.04
CA GLU A 95 0.47 0.87 -11.97
C GLU A 95 -0.83 0.09 -12.22
N ALA A 96 -1.44 -0.32 -11.10
CA ALA A 96 -2.80 -0.86 -10.89
C ALA A 96 -3.43 -1.76 -12.00
N PRO A 97 -3.93 -2.97 -11.66
CA PRO A 97 -4.70 -3.75 -12.61
C PRO A 97 -6.07 -3.07 -12.80
N VAL A 98 -6.25 -2.41 -13.95
CA VAL A 98 -7.58 -2.14 -14.48
C VAL A 98 -8.14 -3.50 -14.86
N PHE A 99 -9.02 -4.03 -14.01
CA PHE A 99 -9.79 -5.23 -14.35
C PHE A 99 -10.51 -5.00 -15.70
N PRO A 100 -10.56 -5.99 -16.61
CA PRO A 100 -11.44 -5.89 -17.75
C PRO A 100 -12.88 -6.01 -17.20
N LEU A 101 -13.63 -4.91 -17.22
CA LEU A 101 -15.07 -4.98 -16.98
C LEU A 101 -15.71 -5.83 -18.08
N PRO A 102 -16.64 -6.74 -17.75
CA PRO A 102 -17.42 -7.43 -18.77
C PRO A 102 -18.29 -6.39 -19.49
N LEU A 103 -18.17 -6.34 -20.81
CA LEU A 103 -18.98 -5.51 -21.70
C LEU A 103 -20.44 -6.00 -21.62
N HIS A 104 -21.22 -5.46 -20.67
CA HIS A 104 -22.66 -5.67 -20.66
C HIS A 104 -23.30 -4.70 -21.64
N HIS A 105 -23.94 -5.30 -22.64
CA HIS A 105 -24.79 -4.68 -23.63
C HIS A 105 -26.03 -4.08 -22.96
N ALA A 106 -26.31 -2.83 -23.33
CA ALA A 106 -27.62 -2.16 -23.40
C ALA A 106 -28.62 -2.31 -22.23
N THR A 107 -28.82 -1.19 -21.52
CA THR A 107 -30.16 -0.79 -21.06
C THR A 107 -30.41 0.66 -21.52
N PRO A 108 -31.50 0.97 -22.25
CA PRO A 108 -31.87 2.35 -22.54
C PRO A 108 -32.53 2.99 -21.31
N SER A 109 -32.04 4.16 -20.93
CA SER A 109 -32.65 5.02 -19.90
C SER A 109 -34.10 5.40 -20.26
N PRO A 110 -35.07 5.31 -19.34
CA PRO A 110 -36.36 5.95 -19.54
C PRO A 110 -36.24 7.46 -19.23
N PHE A 111 -36.66 8.23 -20.22
CA PHE A 111 -36.86 9.67 -20.23
C PHE A 111 -37.64 10.15 -18.98
N LEU A 112 -37.06 11.07 -18.20
CA LEU A 112 -37.78 11.93 -17.26
C LEU A 112 -37.53 13.39 -17.66
N HIS A 113 -38.33 13.88 -18.60
CA HIS A 113 -38.47 15.32 -18.83
C HIS A 113 -39.72 15.79 -18.09
N GLN A 114 -39.51 16.32 -16.89
CA GLN A 114 -40.53 17.04 -16.12
C GLN A 114 -40.21 18.53 -16.23
N VAL A 115 -40.93 19.24 -17.10
CA VAL A 115 -41.12 20.70 -16.97
C VAL A 115 -42.42 21.06 -17.69
N SER A 116 -43.46 21.36 -16.91
CA SER A 116 -44.58 22.16 -17.37
C SER A 116 -44.90 23.11 -16.23
N ASN A 117 -44.42 24.33 -16.43
CA ASN A 117 -44.49 25.45 -15.51
C ASN A 117 -45.96 25.82 -15.28
N SER A 118 -46.27 26.11 -14.03
CA SER A 118 -47.58 26.47 -13.50
C SER A 118 -48.03 27.88 -13.92
N SER A 119 -49.33 28.01 -14.18
CA SER A 119 -50.14 29.23 -14.00
C SER A 119 -51.55 28.77 -13.66
N PRO A 120 -52.24 29.40 -12.70
CA PRO A 120 -53.14 30.50 -13.09
C PRO A 120 -53.33 31.65 -12.05
N SER A 121 -53.57 32.83 -12.62
CA SER A 121 -54.61 33.85 -12.32
C SER A 121 -54.80 34.52 -10.93
N VAL A 122 -54.75 35.86 -11.00
CA VAL A 122 -55.24 36.95 -10.10
C VAL A 122 -56.78 36.92 -9.94
N PRO A 123 -57.46 37.65 -8.99
CA PRO A 123 -57.58 39.13 -9.04
C PRO A 123 -57.76 39.88 -7.68
N SER A 124 -57.91 41.20 -7.86
CA SER A 124 -58.20 42.39 -7.02
C SER A 124 -59.01 42.27 -5.74
#